data_AF-Q2LTA5-F1
#
_entry.id   AF-Q2LTA5-F1
#
_cell.length_a   1.000
_cell.length_b   1.000
_cell.length_c   1.000
_cell.angle_alpha   90.00
_cell.angle_beta   90.00
_cell.angle_gamma   90.00
#
_symmetry.space_group_name_H-M   'P 1'
#
loop_
_entity.id
_entity.type
_entity.pdbx_description
1 polymer ?
#
loop_
_entity_poly.entity_id
_entity_poly.type
_entity_poly.pdbx_seq_one_letter_code
_entity_poly.pdbx_strand_id
1 'polypeptide(L)'
;MKRHPLVSAGEKIYNLPNIITMLRIGVIPALFFLLTSPGATWSLVIAFLFITAALTDLLDGYIARKYGIVTTMGKFLDPIADKLIVNTAMILMIPIGRIPAWIVAITIIRDIAVDGMRSIASGEGMVIDASSLGKRKTLCQTIAVSALIIHYQFLGLNAHAVGIVILYIALLLTVYSGLDYFMQFYQCAIRNKE
;
A
#
# COMPACT_ATOMS: atom_id res chain seq x y z
N MET A 1 -35.21 22.96 23.55
CA MET A 1 -35.26 22.14 22.33
C MET A 1 -34.38 22.80 21.26
N LYS A 2 -33.07 22.51 21.24
CA LYS A 2 -32.13 23.07 20.25
C LYS A 2 -32.16 22.19 19.00
N ARG A 3 -32.61 22.76 17.88
CA ARG A 3 -32.65 22.06 16.59
C ARG A 3 -31.22 21.92 16.07
N HIS A 4 -30.75 20.68 15.92
CA HIS A 4 -29.64 20.35 15.04
C HIS A 4 -29.95 20.88 13.63
N PRO A 5 -29.04 21.61 12.96
CA PRO A 5 -29.21 21.85 11.54
C PRO A 5 -29.05 20.51 10.82
N LEU A 6 -30.13 20.14 10.14
CA LEU A 6 -30.24 18.96 9.30
C LEU A 6 -29.14 18.98 8.25
N VAL A 7 -28.47 17.84 8.13
CA VAL A 7 -27.51 17.47 7.10
C VAL A 7 -27.89 18.11 5.76
N SER A 8 -27.02 18.97 5.25
CA SER A 8 -27.18 19.55 3.91
C SER A 8 -26.92 18.46 2.89
N ALA A 9 -28.00 17.93 2.33
CA ALA A 9 -28.00 17.06 1.17
C ALA A 9 -27.50 17.85 -0.05
N GLY A 10 -26.20 17.78 -0.26
CA GLY A 10 -25.50 18.41 -1.39
C GLY A 10 -24.02 18.06 -1.42
N GLU A 11 -23.60 16.94 -0.81
CA GLU A 11 -22.23 16.45 -0.95
C GLU A 11 -22.01 16.08 -2.41
N LYS A 12 -21.27 16.92 -3.15
CA LYS A 12 -20.74 16.56 -4.46
C LYS A 12 -19.96 15.26 -4.29
N ILE A 13 -20.55 14.15 -4.71
CA ILE A 13 -19.99 12.78 -4.68
C ILE A 13 -18.72 12.66 -5.56
N TYR A 14 -18.30 13.73 -6.23
CA TYR A 14 -17.06 13.82 -6.99
C TYR A 14 -15.98 14.55 -6.19
N ASN A 15 -15.59 13.96 -5.06
CA ASN A 15 -14.31 14.29 -4.44
C ASN A 15 -13.21 13.73 -5.34
N LEU A 16 -12.40 14.61 -5.94
CA LEU A 16 -11.25 14.29 -6.79
C LEU A 16 -10.42 13.10 -6.24
N PRO A 17 -10.11 13.03 -4.92
CA PRO A 17 -9.37 11.90 -4.35
C PRO A 17 -10.09 10.55 -4.52
N ASN A 18 -11.41 10.51 -4.36
CA ASN A 18 -12.20 9.28 -4.42
C ASN A 18 -12.24 8.69 -5.85
N ILE A 19 -12.30 9.55 -6.87
CA ILE A 19 -12.24 9.12 -8.27
C ILE A 19 -10.91 8.43 -8.55
N ILE A 20 -9.82 8.97 -7.99
CA ILE A 20 -8.49 8.46 -8.29
C ILE A 20 -8.19 7.16 -7.51
N THR A 21 -8.68 7.05 -6.27
CA THR A 21 -8.72 5.78 -5.55
C THR A 21 -9.53 4.72 -6.33
N MET A 22 -10.67 5.08 -6.92
CA MET A 22 -11.44 4.17 -7.77
C MET A 22 -10.70 3.78 -9.06
N LEU A 23 -10.04 4.72 -9.74
CA LEU A 23 -9.23 4.43 -10.92
C LEU A 23 -8.08 3.47 -10.60
N ARG A 24 -7.46 3.62 -9.43
CA ARG A 24 -6.42 2.71 -8.94
C ARG A 24 -6.96 1.30 -8.69
N ILE A 25 -8.14 1.18 -8.10
CA ILE A 25 -8.81 -0.11 -7.95
C ILE A 25 -9.13 -0.71 -9.33
N GLY A 26 -9.46 0.13 -10.32
CA GLY A 26 -9.65 -0.27 -11.72
C GLY A 26 -8.42 -0.89 -12.39
N VAL A 27 -7.21 -0.70 -11.86
CA VAL A 27 -5.97 -1.32 -12.36
C VAL A 27 -5.86 -2.80 -11.95
N ILE A 28 -6.50 -3.20 -10.85
CA ILE A 28 -6.38 -4.55 -10.28
C ILE A 28 -6.79 -5.64 -11.27
N PRO A 29 -7.93 -5.56 -12.00
CA PRO A 29 -8.28 -6.54 -13.02
C PRO A 29 -7.21 -6.71 -14.10
N ALA A 30 -6.51 -5.63 -14.47
CA ALA A 30 -5.42 -5.70 -15.45
C ALA A 30 -4.20 -6.47 -14.90
N LEU A 31 -3.98 -6.47 -13.58
CA LEU A 31 -2.91 -7.27 -12.98
C LEU A 31 -3.16 -8.77 -13.10
N PHE A 32 -4.41 -9.24 -13.25
CA PHE A 32 -4.71 -10.66 -13.46
C PHE A 32 -4.09 -11.22 -14.75
N PHE A 33 -3.79 -10.36 -15.74
CA PHE A 33 -3.04 -10.78 -16.91
C PHE A 33 -1.62 -11.26 -16.59
N LEU A 34 -1.09 -11.04 -15.37
CA LEU A 34 0.16 -11.66 -14.93
C LEU A 34 0.07 -13.20 -14.90
N LEU A 35 -1.12 -13.76 -14.61
CA LEU A 35 -1.32 -15.21 -14.51
C LEU A 35 -1.14 -15.92 -15.85
N THR A 36 -1.22 -15.20 -16.97
CA THR A 36 -0.97 -15.78 -18.31
C THR A 36 0.52 -15.89 -18.63
N SER A 37 1.40 -15.52 -17.69
CA SER A 37 2.85 -15.39 -17.90
C SER A 37 3.17 -14.54 -19.15
N PRO A 38 2.78 -13.25 -19.13
CA PRO A 38 2.87 -12.39 -20.30
C PRO A 38 4.32 -12.23 -20.75
N GLY A 39 4.56 -12.23 -22.07
CA GLY A 39 5.88 -11.96 -22.64
C GLY A 39 6.42 -10.56 -22.31
N ALA A 40 7.65 -10.25 -22.74
CA ALA A 40 8.36 -9.04 -22.35
C ALA A 40 7.58 -7.74 -22.57
N THR A 41 6.96 -7.56 -23.74
CA THR A 41 6.18 -6.36 -24.07
C THR A 41 4.98 -6.17 -23.15
N TRP A 42 4.19 -7.22 -22.94
CA TRP A 42 3.00 -7.15 -22.08
C TRP A 42 3.37 -6.99 -20.60
N SER A 43 4.46 -7.64 -20.16
CA SER A 43 5.02 -7.43 -18.82
C SER A 43 5.42 -5.97 -18.59
N LEU A 44 5.99 -5.28 -19.59
CA LEU A 44 6.30 -3.84 -19.50
C LEU A 44 5.04 -2.97 -19.44
N VAL A 45 4.00 -3.30 -20.21
CA VAL A 45 2.72 -2.57 -20.17
C VAL A 45 2.07 -2.70 -18.79
N ILE A 46 2.05 -3.91 -18.22
CA ILE A 46 1.51 -4.16 -16.87
C ILE A 46 2.36 -3.45 -15.81
N ALA A 47 3.69 -3.47 -15.94
CA ALA A 47 4.60 -2.76 -15.04
C ALA A 47 4.35 -1.24 -15.08
N PHE A 48 4.20 -0.67 -16.27
CA PHE A 48 3.90 0.74 -16.46
C PHE A 48 2.59 1.13 -15.79
N LEU A 49 1.53 0.34 -16.02
CA LEU A 49 0.21 0.56 -15.42
C LEU A 49 0.24 0.42 -13.88
N PHE A 50 1.01 -0.52 -13.34
CA PHE A 50 1.24 -0.63 -11.90
C PHE A 50 1.99 0.59 -11.33
N ILE A 51 3.07 1.03 -11.99
CA ILE A 51 3.88 2.18 -11.55
C ILE A 51 3.05 3.47 -11.58
N THR A 52 2.29 3.72 -12.65
CA THR A 52 1.45 4.91 -12.75
C THR A 52 0.38 4.92 -11.66
N ALA A 53 -0.24 3.78 -11.37
CA ALA A 53 -1.19 3.64 -10.28
C ALA A 53 -0.57 3.91 -8.90
N ALA A 54 0.64 3.39 -8.65
CA ALA A 54 1.38 3.60 -7.40
C ALA A 54 1.90 5.04 -7.25
N LEU A 55 2.27 5.72 -8.34
CA LEU A 55 2.70 7.13 -8.29
C LEU A 55 1.53 8.08 -8.08
N THR A 56 0.38 7.78 -8.70
CA THR A 56 -0.83 8.60 -8.56
C THR A 56 -1.26 8.69 -7.10
N ASP A 57 -1.09 7.61 -6.33
CA ASP A 57 -1.34 7.60 -4.88
C ASP A 57 -0.58 8.67 -4.09
N LEU A 58 0.73 8.77 -4.36
CA LEU A 58 1.59 9.72 -3.66
C LEU A 58 1.17 11.17 -3.95
N LEU A 59 0.72 11.44 -5.17
CA LEU A 59 0.27 12.74 -5.60
C LEU A 59 -1.08 13.11 -4.95
N ASP A 60 -2.02 12.19 -4.88
CA ASP A 60 -3.35 12.47 -4.31
C ASP A 60 -3.32 12.61 -2.80
N GLY A 61 -2.55 11.76 -2.12
CA GLY A 61 -2.33 11.91 -0.69
C GLY A 61 -1.69 13.27 -0.34
N TYR A 62 -0.87 13.82 -1.23
CA TYR A 62 -0.33 15.17 -1.07
C TYR A 62 -1.40 16.26 -1.32
N ILE A 63 -2.18 16.14 -2.40
CA ILE A 63 -3.23 17.10 -2.76
C ILE A 63 -4.34 17.11 -1.71
N ALA A 64 -4.87 15.95 -1.31
CA ALA A 64 -5.94 15.85 -0.31
C ALA A 64 -5.54 16.46 1.04
N ARG A 65 -4.30 16.24 1.50
CA ARG A 65 -3.74 16.87 2.71
C ARG A 65 -3.61 18.39 2.58
N LYS A 66 -3.23 18.88 1.39
CA LYS A 66 -3.05 20.31 1.13
C LYS A 66 -4.38 21.08 1.07
N TYR A 67 -5.44 20.46 0.55
CA TYR A 67 -6.76 21.12 0.38
C TYR A 67 -7.76 20.81 1.51
N GLY A 68 -7.43 19.95 2.46
CA GLY A 68 -8.29 19.64 3.62
C GLY A 68 -9.59 18.91 3.27
N ILE A 69 -9.70 18.37 2.06
CA ILE A 69 -10.89 17.66 1.55
C ILE A 69 -10.76 16.19 1.94
N VAL A 70 -10.98 15.89 3.23
CA VAL A 70 -10.82 14.54 3.75
C VAL A 70 -12.13 14.08 4.39
N THR A 71 -12.83 13.14 3.75
CA THR A 71 -14.05 12.54 4.29
C THR A 71 -13.71 11.40 5.24
N THR A 72 -14.58 11.13 6.23
CA THR A 72 -14.38 10.04 7.20
C THR A 72 -14.29 8.66 6.51
N MET A 73 -15.07 8.46 5.44
CA MET A 73 -15.03 7.25 4.61
C MET A 73 -13.73 7.13 3.81
N GLY A 74 -13.24 8.24 3.23
CA GLY A 74 -11.96 8.27 2.50
C GLY A 74 -10.78 7.92 3.41
N LYS A 75 -10.75 8.42 4.65
CA LYS A 75 -9.68 8.10 5.63
C LYS A 75 -9.54 6.61 5.91
N PHE A 76 -10.65 5.87 5.89
CA PHE A 76 -10.65 4.44 6.15
C PHE A 76 -10.30 3.62 4.90
N LEU A 77 -10.80 4.04 3.73
CA LEU A 77 -10.56 3.32 2.47
C LEU A 77 -9.16 3.55 1.89
N ASP A 78 -8.56 4.72 2.08
CA ASP A 78 -7.25 5.06 1.50
C ASP A 78 -6.15 4.05 1.90
N PRO A 79 -5.91 3.73 3.20
CA PRO A 79 -4.88 2.77 3.59
C PRO A 79 -5.10 1.35 3.04
N ILE A 80 -6.38 0.97 2.87
CA ILE A 80 -6.76 -0.33 2.32
C ILE A 80 -6.45 -0.36 0.83
N ALA A 81 -6.90 0.64 0.08
CA ALA A 81 -6.70 0.74 -1.36
C ALA A 81 -5.21 0.90 -1.73
N ASP A 82 -4.43 1.65 -0.94
CA ASP A 82 -2.98 1.79 -1.08
C ASP A 82 -2.26 0.44 -1.13
N LYS A 83 -2.64 -0.46 -0.21
CA LYS A 83 -1.97 -1.76 -0.07
C LYS A 83 -2.53 -2.81 -1.01
N LEU A 84 -3.77 -2.65 -1.46
CA LEU A 84 -4.47 -3.66 -2.24
C LEU A 84 -3.76 -3.91 -3.58
N ILE A 85 -3.35 -2.85 -4.30
CA ILE A 85 -2.67 -2.99 -5.59
C ILE A 85 -1.34 -3.76 -5.47
N VAL A 86 -0.52 -3.44 -4.47
CA VAL A 86 0.79 -4.07 -4.25
C VAL A 86 0.62 -5.52 -3.80
N ASN A 87 -0.30 -5.77 -2.85
CA ASN A 87 -0.57 -7.11 -2.36
C ASN A 87 -1.16 -8.01 -3.44
N THR A 88 -2.11 -7.51 -4.25
CA THR A 88 -2.64 -8.26 -5.38
C THR A 88 -1.52 -8.61 -6.37
N ALA A 89 -0.68 -7.65 -6.77
CA ALA A 89 0.43 -7.92 -7.67
C ALA A 89 1.35 -9.02 -7.12
N MET A 90 1.70 -8.94 -5.83
CA MET A 90 2.54 -9.95 -5.18
C MET A 90 1.90 -11.34 -5.17
N ILE A 91 0.61 -11.43 -4.82
CA ILE A 91 -0.14 -12.70 -4.78
C ILE A 91 -0.21 -13.33 -6.16
N LEU A 92 -0.54 -12.55 -7.20
CA LEU A 92 -0.67 -13.04 -8.57
C LEU A 92 0.66 -13.51 -9.16
N MET A 93 1.78 -13.04 -8.63
CA MET A 93 3.12 -13.47 -9.05
C MET A 93 3.59 -14.78 -8.40
N ILE A 94 2.90 -15.29 -7.37
CA ILE A 94 3.21 -16.57 -6.71
C ILE A 94 3.05 -17.77 -7.68
N PRO A 95 1.88 -18.00 -8.32
CA PRO A 95 1.66 -19.21 -9.13
C PRO A 95 2.54 -19.27 -10.38
N ILE A 96 3.01 -18.12 -10.88
CA ILE A 96 3.94 -18.02 -12.01
C ILE A 96 5.42 -18.07 -11.57
N GLY A 97 5.69 -18.37 -10.29
CA GLY A 97 7.03 -18.62 -9.77
C GLY A 97 7.93 -17.37 -9.65
N ARG A 98 7.36 -16.16 -9.71
CA ARG A 98 8.15 -14.92 -9.68
C ARG A 98 8.43 -14.41 -8.26
N ILE A 99 7.61 -14.80 -7.27
CA ILE A 99 7.80 -14.43 -5.86
C ILE A 99 7.57 -15.63 -4.95
N PRO A 100 8.44 -15.87 -3.95
CA PRO A 100 8.19 -16.89 -2.92
C PRO A 100 6.98 -16.54 -2.05
N ALA A 101 6.02 -17.48 -1.95
CA ALA A 101 4.77 -17.28 -1.21
C ALA A 101 4.96 -16.84 0.25
N TRP A 102 6.00 -17.35 0.92
CA TRP A 102 6.30 -17.05 2.32
C TRP A 102 6.68 -15.57 2.55
N ILE A 103 7.34 -14.92 1.57
CA ILE A 103 7.66 -13.48 1.64
C ILE A 103 6.39 -12.66 1.56
N VAL A 104 5.48 -13.05 0.66
CA VAL A 104 4.18 -12.38 0.50
C VAL A 104 3.36 -12.51 1.77
N ALA A 105 3.28 -13.71 2.36
CA ALA A 105 2.56 -13.96 3.59
C ALA A 105 3.07 -13.09 4.75
N ILE A 106 4.39 -13.07 5.01
CA ILE A 106 4.97 -12.24 6.08
C ILE A 106 4.65 -10.75 5.85
N THR A 107 4.77 -10.28 4.61
CA THR A 107 4.53 -8.88 4.27
C THR A 107 3.09 -8.47 4.54
N ILE A 108 2.12 -9.27 4.09
CA ILE A 108 0.68 -9.02 4.29
C ILE A 108 0.33 -9.08 5.78
N ILE A 109 0.76 -10.12 6.49
CA ILE A 109 0.48 -10.29 7.93
C ILE A 109 1.01 -9.09 8.71
N ARG A 110 2.26 -8.66 8.43
CA ARG A 110 2.85 -7.49 9.09
C ARG A 110 2.07 -6.23 8.78
N ASP A 111 1.72 -5.99 7.51
CA ASP A 111 1.00 -4.78 7.12
C ASP A 111 -0.36 -4.65 7.79
N ILE A 112 -1.11 -5.76 7.92
CA ILE A 112 -2.39 -5.80 8.64
C ILE A 112 -2.19 -5.58 10.14
N ALA A 113 -1.18 -6.22 10.75
CA ALA A 113 -0.90 -6.08 12.17
C ALA A 113 -0.54 -4.64 12.55
N VAL A 114 0.32 -3.97 11.77
CA VAL A 114 0.69 -2.57 12.02
C VAL A 114 -0.51 -1.64 11.86
N ASP A 115 -1.35 -1.83 10.83
CA ASP A 115 -2.56 -1.01 10.67
C ASP A 115 -3.55 -1.22 11.80
N GLY A 116 -3.76 -2.47 12.23
CA GLY A 116 -4.62 -2.80 13.36
C GLY A 116 -4.15 -2.13 14.65
N MET A 117 -2.85 -2.25 14.98
CA MET A 117 -2.27 -1.59 16.15
C MET A 117 -2.43 -0.06 16.11
N ARG A 118 -2.18 0.56 14.96
CA ARG A 118 -2.35 2.01 14.80
C ARG A 118 -3.81 2.44 14.90
N SER A 119 -4.74 1.63 14.37
CA SER A 119 -6.18 1.91 14.48
C SER A 119 -6.67 1.82 15.94
N ILE A 120 -6.19 0.82 16.70
CA ILE A 120 -6.54 0.67 18.12
C ILE A 120 -5.97 1.85 18.92
N ALA A 121 -4.68 2.16 18.74
CA ALA A 121 -4.03 3.26 19.44
C ALA A 121 -4.74 4.60 19.18
N SER A 122 -5.11 4.87 17.91
CA SER A 122 -5.86 6.08 17.57
C SER A 122 -7.25 6.13 18.21
N GLY A 123 -7.90 4.99 18.41
CA GLY A 123 -9.19 4.90 19.12
C GLY A 123 -9.07 5.23 20.61
N GLU A 124 -7.92 4.95 21.22
CA GLU A 124 -7.61 5.28 22.61
C GLU A 124 -7.00 6.69 22.79
N GLY A 125 -6.99 7.51 21.73
CA GLY A 125 -6.43 8.87 21.76
C GLY A 125 -4.90 8.93 21.67
N MET A 126 -4.24 7.80 21.41
CA MET A 126 -2.78 7.72 21.25
C MET A 126 -2.40 7.80 19.77
N VAL A 127 -1.49 8.71 19.43
CA VAL A 127 -1.01 8.88 18.05
C VAL A 127 0.34 8.19 17.91
N ILE A 128 0.35 7.05 17.19
CA ILE A 128 1.59 6.39 16.78
C ILE A 128 1.99 6.93 15.40
N ASP A 129 3.05 7.75 15.39
CA ASP A 129 3.56 8.38 14.19
C ASP A 129 4.12 7.36 13.19
N ALA A 130 4.02 7.71 11.91
CA ALA A 130 4.53 6.85 10.86
C ALA A 130 6.06 6.85 10.86
N SER A 131 6.68 5.71 11.17
CA SER A 131 8.13 5.57 11.17
C SER A 131 8.72 5.77 9.76
N SER A 132 9.90 6.39 9.70
CA SER A 132 10.63 6.60 8.44
C SER A 132 10.98 5.27 7.75
N LEU A 133 11.10 4.20 8.52
CA LEU A 133 11.30 2.82 8.07
C LEU A 133 10.10 2.32 7.26
N GLY A 134 8.87 2.64 7.69
CA GLY A 134 7.65 2.29 6.95
C GLY A 134 7.63 2.92 5.55
N LYS A 135 8.03 4.19 5.43
CA LYS A 135 8.12 4.89 4.13
C LYS A 135 9.15 4.24 3.20
N ARG A 136 10.34 3.94 3.73
CA ARG A 136 11.41 3.27 2.96
C ARG A 136 10.99 1.87 2.51
N LYS A 137 10.32 1.11 3.38
CA LYS A 137 9.75 -0.20 3.04
C LYS A 137 8.82 -0.11 1.84
N THR A 138 7.87 0.81 1.85
CA THR A 138 6.90 0.95 0.76
C THR A 138 7.59 1.27 -0.56
N LEU A 139 8.57 2.20 -0.55
CA LEU A 139 9.35 2.52 -1.74
C LEU A 139 10.11 1.30 -2.28
N CYS A 140 10.85 0.59 -1.41
CA CYS A 140 11.58 -0.62 -1.80
C CYS A 140 10.64 -1.70 -2.34
N GLN A 141 9.49 -1.90 -1.70
CA GLN A 141 8.51 -2.89 -2.12
C GLN A 141 7.90 -2.55 -3.48
N THR A 142 7.51 -1.29 -3.73
CA THR A 142 7.00 -0.86 -5.03
C THR A 142 8.04 -1.09 -6.12
N ILE A 143 9.30 -0.71 -5.90
CA ILE A 143 10.39 -0.93 -6.87
C ILE A 143 10.61 -2.42 -7.13
N ALA A 144 10.63 -3.24 -6.07
CA ALA A 144 10.79 -4.69 -6.18
C ALA A 144 9.66 -5.31 -7.02
N VAL A 145 8.41 -4.98 -6.70
CA VAL A 145 7.23 -5.48 -7.42
C VAL A 145 7.24 -5.04 -8.87
N SER A 146 7.59 -3.78 -9.18
CA SER A 146 7.74 -3.32 -10.56
C SER A 146 8.78 -4.15 -11.34
N ALA A 147 9.96 -4.39 -10.76
CA ALA A 147 11.00 -5.19 -11.39
C ALA A 147 10.58 -6.66 -11.58
N LEU A 148 9.82 -7.23 -10.64
CA LEU A 148 9.29 -8.60 -10.72
C LEU A 148 8.14 -8.74 -11.71
N ILE A 149 7.33 -7.69 -11.91
CA ILE A 149 6.34 -7.64 -12.99
C ILE A 149 7.05 -7.62 -14.35
N ILE A 150 8.14 -6.85 -14.49
CA ILE A 150 8.95 -6.85 -15.72
C ILE A 150 9.56 -8.23 -15.96
N HIS A 151 10.20 -8.83 -14.94
CA HIS A 151 10.80 -10.17 -14.92
C HIS A 151 11.96 -10.41 -15.90
N TYR A 152 11.79 -10.06 -17.18
CA TYR A 152 12.74 -10.27 -18.26
C TYR A 152 13.97 -9.34 -18.17
N GLN A 153 14.93 -9.56 -19.07
CA GLN A 153 16.04 -8.63 -19.23
C GLN A 153 15.54 -7.24 -19.63
N PHE A 154 15.97 -6.23 -18.89
CA PHE A 154 15.61 -4.84 -19.11
C PHE A 154 16.86 -3.98 -18.90
N LEU A 155 17.20 -3.16 -19.91
CA LEU A 155 18.41 -2.31 -19.89
C LEU A 155 19.71 -3.09 -19.61
N GLY A 156 19.82 -4.33 -20.10
CA GLY A 156 20.99 -5.19 -19.89
C GLY A 156 21.07 -5.86 -18.50
N LEU A 157 20.11 -5.60 -17.61
CA LEU A 157 20.03 -6.22 -16.29
C LEU A 157 18.90 -7.25 -16.24
N ASN A 158 19.08 -8.30 -15.43
CA ASN A 158 18.03 -9.26 -15.13
C ASN A 158 17.05 -8.64 -14.12
N ALA A 159 15.89 -8.15 -14.60
CA ALA A 159 14.92 -7.46 -13.75
C ALA A 159 14.39 -8.37 -12.63
N HIS A 160 14.23 -9.68 -12.88
CA HIS A 160 13.84 -10.62 -11.84
C HIS A 160 14.86 -10.71 -10.71
N ALA A 161 16.15 -10.83 -11.02
CA ALA A 161 17.20 -10.89 -10.00
C ALA A 161 17.26 -9.60 -9.16
N VAL A 162 17.21 -8.44 -9.82
CA VAL A 162 17.16 -7.13 -9.14
C VAL A 162 15.92 -7.04 -8.25
N GLY A 163 14.76 -7.43 -8.78
CA GLY A 163 13.49 -7.42 -8.06
C GLY A 163 13.51 -8.30 -6.81
N ILE A 164 14.07 -9.51 -6.89
CA ILE A 164 14.21 -10.40 -5.73
C ILE A 164 15.13 -9.78 -4.67
N VAL A 165 16.29 -9.25 -5.05
CA VAL A 165 17.22 -8.62 -4.08
C VAL A 165 16.55 -7.46 -3.36
N ILE A 166 15.87 -6.57 -4.09
CA ILE A 166 15.16 -5.44 -3.49
C ILE A 166 13.98 -5.93 -2.64
N LEU A 167 13.30 -7.03 -3.04
CA LEU A 167 12.22 -7.62 -2.25
C LEU A 167 12.72 -8.12 -0.89
N TYR A 168 13.88 -8.76 -0.82
CA TYR A 168 14.49 -9.16 0.45
C TYR A 168 14.86 -7.95 1.33
N ILE A 169 15.38 -6.88 0.73
CA ILE A 169 15.62 -5.61 1.46
C ILE A 169 14.30 -5.06 2.01
N ALA A 170 13.23 -5.06 1.20
CA ALA A 170 11.91 -4.63 1.63
C ALA A 170 11.34 -5.51 2.75
N LEU A 171 11.59 -6.83 2.70
CA LEU A 171 11.21 -7.77 3.76
C LEU A 171 11.95 -7.48 5.08
N LEU A 172 13.26 -7.24 5.03
CA LEU A 172 14.03 -6.88 6.23
C LEU A 172 13.51 -5.59 6.86
N LEU A 173 13.27 -4.55 6.04
CA LEU A 173 12.63 -3.32 6.50
C LEU A 173 11.23 -3.57 7.04
N THR A 174 10.51 -4.54 6.48
CA THR A 174 9.17 -4.92 6.93
C THR A 174 9.21 -5.53 8.32
N VAL A 175 10.11 -6.48 8.57
CA VAL A 175 10.25 -7.09 9.90
C VAL A 175 10.71 -6.05 10.92
N TYR A 176 11.74 -5.27 10.59
CA TYR A 176 12.30 -4.27 11.51
C TYR A 176 11.30 -3.17 11.87
N SER A 177 10.58 -2.62 10.88
CA SER A 177 9.51 -1.65 11.16
C SER A 177 8.37 -2.26 11.97
N GLY A 178 8.00 -3.51 11.71
CA GLY A 178 6.97 -4.19 12.51
C GLY A 178 7.32 -4.28 13.99
N LEU A 179 8.58 -4.59 14.31
CA LEU A 179 9.07 -4.61 15.69
C LEU A 179 9.05 -3.22 16.34
N ASP A 180 9.49 -2.19 15.60
CA ASP A 180 9.45 -0.79 16.06
C ASP A 180 8.02 -0.35 16.42
N TYR A 181 7.04 -0.62 15.56
CA TYR A 181 5.63 -0.33 15.85
C TYR A 181 5.09 -1.11 17.04
N PHE A 182 5.47 -2.39 17.19
CA PHE A 182 5.04 -3.21 18.32
C PHE A 182 5.57 -2.67 19.65
N MET A 183 6.84 -2.24 19.69
CA MET A 183 7.42 -1.62 20.89
C MET A 183 6.73 -0.31 21.26
N GLN A 184 6.48 0.55 20.28
CA GLN A 184 5.76 1.82 20.51
C GLN A 184 4.34 1.56 21.04
N PHE A 185 3.63 0.61 20.44
CA PHE A 185 2.29 0.22 20.90
C PHE A 185 2.31 -0.33 22.34
N TYR A 186 3.26 -1.20 22.67
CA TYR A 186 3.41 -1.77 24.00
C TYR A 186 3.73 -0.71 25.07
N GLN A 187 4.64 0.22 24.78
CA GLN A 187 4.98 1.32 25.68
C GLN A 187 3.78 2.23 25.94
N CYS A 188 3.02 2.55 24.89
CA CYS A 188 1.78 3.31 24.98
C CYS A 188 0.73 2.58 25.85
N ALA A 189 0.52 1.29 25.62
CA ALA A 189 -0.46 0.48 26.35
C ALA A 189 -0.14 0.35 27.85
N ILE A 190 1.15 0.31 28.23
CA ILE A 190 1.57 0.31 29.64
C ILE A 190 1.33 1.67 30.28
N ARG A 191 1.72 2.75 29.61
CA ARG A 191 1.64 4.12 30.16
C ARG A 191 0.20 4.61 30.38
N ASN A 192 -0.78 4.02 29.70
CA ASN A 192 -2.21 4.34 29.85
C ASN A 192 -2.88 3.59 31.02
N LYS A 193 -2.16 2.70 31.72
CA LYS A 193 -2.64 1.98 32.91
C LYS A 193 -2.21 2.60 34.25
N GLU A 194 -1.35 3.63 34.21
CA GLU A 194 -0.95 4.43 35.38
C GLU A 194 -1.79 5.71 35.47
#